data_AF-G0N8U7-F1
#
_entry.id   AF-G0N8U7-F1
#
_cell.length_a   1.000
_cell.length_b   1.000
_cell.length_c   1.000
_cell.angle_alpha   90.00
_cell.angle_beta   90.00
_cell.angle_gamma   90.00
#
_symmetry.space_group_name_H-M   'P 1'
#
loop_
_entity.id
_entity.type
_entity.pdbx_description
1 polymer ?
#
loop_
_entity_poly.entity_id
_entity_poly.type
_entity_poly.pdbx_seq_one_letter_code
_entity_poly.pdbx_strand_id
1 'polypeptide(L)'
;MVVGRLLLASILVAAVATESVHWQWREIRCKENETNEQGQASACELQLKEHENDENPRVVPFNTCTDETVNGELKTYCDILCPGADTAYRITRWPQQHKTCFTHTTYRLERREDNFYLWRSGDCRSSTIGFTIRCEFKSPRDDFLSDQELFRVARRLT
;
A
#
# COMPACT_ATOMS: atom_id res chain seq x y z
N MET A 1 46.29 -43.66 38.25
CA MET A 1 46.76 -42.59 37.35
C MET A 1 45.67 -42.32 36.31
N VAL A 2 45.16 -41.08 36.35
CA VAL A 2 44.49 -40.27 35.32
C VAL A 2 43.43 -40.92 34.42
N VAL A 3 42.17 -40.61 34.74
CA VAL A 3 40.99 -40.68 33.89
C VAL A 3 41.05 -39.54 32.87
N GLY A 4 41.18 -39.85 31.57
CA GLY A 4 41.13 -38.86 30.49
C GLY A 4 39.72 -38.75 29.92
N ARG A 5 38.98 -37.70 30.29
CA ARG A 5 37.67 -37.37 29.69
C ARG A 5 37.90 -36.61 28.38
N LEU A 6 37.57 -37.22 27.23
CA LEU A 6 37.40 -36.48 25.98
C LEU A 6 36.10 -35.68 26.04
N LEU A 7 36.20 -34.36 26.03
CA LEU A 7 35.07 -33.44 25.87
C LEU A 7 34.81 -33.23 24.37
N LEU A 8 33.72 -33.80 23.86
CA LEU A 8 33.16 -33.47 22.54
C LEU A 8 32.37 -32.16 22.66
N ALA A 9 32.96 -31.05 22.23
CA ALA A 9 32.26 -29.78 22.09
C ALA A 9 31.41 -29.82 20.80
N SER A 10 30.10 -30.00 20.95
CA SER A 10 29.15 -29.92 19.84
C SER A 10 28.80 -28.45 19.61
N ILE A 11 29.30 -27.85 18.53
CA ILE A 11 28.95 -26.49 18.12
C ILE A 11 27.60 -26.55 17.39
N LEU A 12 26.52 -26.20 18.09
CA LEU A 12 25.21 -25.94 17.48
C LEU A 12 25.28 -24.58 16.77
N VAL A 13 25.49 -24.60 15.46
CA VAL A 13 25.30 -23.41 14.61
C VAL A 13 23.79 -23.22 14.44
N ALA A 14 23.21 -22.32 15.23
CA ALA A 14 21.84 -21.89 14.99
C ALA A 14 21.81 -21.10 13.68
N ALA A 15 21.18 -21.64 12.65
CA ALA A 15 20.86 -20.91 11.44
C ALA A 15 19.82 -19.84 11.80
N VAL A 16 20.27 -18.62 12.04
CA VAL A 16 19.40 -17.45 12.07
C VAL A 16 18.88 -17.23 10.65
N ALA A 17 17.63 -17.64 10.40
CA ALA A 17 16.93 -17.23 9.20
C ALA A 17 16.77 -15.71 9.27
N THR A 18 17.55 -14.99 8.47
CA THR A 18 17.36 -13.55 8.32
C THR A 18 16.06 -13.36 7.54
N GLU A 19 14.99 -12.92 8.21
CA GLU A 19 13.79 -12.46 7.52
C GLU A 19 14.19 -11.31 6.61
N SER A 20 14.12 -11.53 5.29
CA SER A 20 14.36 -10.47 4.31
C SER A 20 13.17 -9.52 4.32
N VAL A 21 13.43 -8.24 4.53
CA VAL A 21 12.41 -7.19 4.41
C VAL A 21 12.65 -6.45 3.10
N HIS A 22 11.59 -6.30 2.29
CA HIS A 22 11.62 -5.40 1.14
C HIS A 22 10.49 -4.39 1.22
N TRP A 23 10.76 -3.20 0.68
CA TRP A 23 9.82 -2.08 0.69
C TRP A 23 9.48 -1.68 -0.74
N GLN A 24 8.24 -1.27 -0.95
CA GLN A 24 7.80 -0.66 -2.20
C GLN A 24 6.96 0.58 -1.90
N TRP A 25 6.87 1.50 -2.86
CA TRP A 25 6.14 2.75 -2.72
C TRP A 25 4.97 2.79 -3.69
N ARG A 26 3.92 3.51 -3.27
CA ARG A 26 2.70 3.76 -4.02
C ARG A 26 2.47 5.26 -4.05
N GLU A 27 2.19 5.79 -5.22
CA GLU A 27 1.81 7.17 -5.40
C GLU A 27 0.40 7.24 -5.97
N ILE A 28 -0.53 7.76 -5.16
CA ILE A 28 -1.93 7.95 -5.56
C ILE A 28 -2.13 9.43 -5.83
N ARG A 29 -2.57 9.79 -7.04
CA ARG A 29 -2.82 11.18 -7.43
C ARG A 29 -4.26 11.31 -7.89
N CYS A 30 -5.05 12.08 -7.17
CA CYS A 30 -6.45 12.32 -7.47
C CYS A 30 -6.65 13.76 -7.92
N LYS A 31 -7.43 13.96 -8.98
CA LYS A 31 -7.75 15.28 -9.53
C LYS A 31 -9.25 15.51 -9.51
N GLU A 32 -9.68 16.64 -8.96
CA GLU A 32 -11.08 17.07 -8.98
C GLU A 32 -11.63 17.06 -10.41
N ASN A 33 -12.85 16.53 -10.57
CA ASN A 33 -13.48 16.41 -11.88
C ASN A 33 -13.91 17.80 -12.38
N GLU A 34 -13.67 18.08 -13.66
CA GLU A 34 -14.04 19.37 -14.29
C GLU A 34 -15.56 19.47 -14.53
N THR A 35 -16.22 18.32 -14.73
CA THR A 35 -17.66 18.19 -14.74
C THR A 35 -18.15 18.11 -13.29
N ASN A 36 -18.75 19.20 -12.82
CA ASN A 36 -19.31 19.38 -11.47
C ASN A 36 -20.53 18.47 -11.20
N GLU A 37 -20.40 17.16 -11.37
CA GLU A 37 -21.40 16.22 -10.89
C GLU A 37 -21.28 16.14 -9.36
N GLN A 38 -22.21 16.82 -8.69
CA GLN A 38 -22.24 16.92 -7.24
C GLN A 38 -22.19 15.52 -6.60
N GLY A 39 -21.13 15.25 -5.84
CA GLY A 39 -20.97 13.98 -5.12
C GLY A 39 -20.18 12.90 -5.85
N GLN A 40 -19.68 13.12 -7.06
CA GLN A 40 -18.77 12.17 -7.70
C GLN A 40 -17.38 12.23 -7.07
N ALA A 41 -16.76 11.07 -6.85
CA ALA A 41 -15.37 10.98 -6.40
C ALA A 41 -14.39 11.48 -7.47
N SER A 42 -13.28 12.08 -7.05
CA SER A 42 -12.22 12.45 -8.00
C SER A 42 -11.54 11.22 -8.57
N ALA A 43 -11.27 11.24 -9.88
CA ALA A 43 -10.50 10.19 -10.54
C ALA A 43 -9.07 10.16 -9.97
N CYS A 44 -8.60 8.96 -9.62
CA CYS A 44 -7.27 8.74 -9.07
C CYS A 44 -6.43 7.87 -10.01
N GLU A 45 -5.17 8.28 -10.21
CA GLU A 45 -4.13 7.45 -10.81
C GLU A 45 -3.29 6.83 -9.69
N LEU A 46 -3.02 5.53 -9.80
CA LEU A 46 -2.08 4.82 -8.93
C LEU A 46 -0.79 4.50 -9.71
N GLN A 47 0.35 4.82 -9.10
CA GLN A 47 1.66 4.48 -9.61
C GLN A 47 2.44 3.60 -8.62
N LEU A 48 3.12 2.59 -9.15
CA LEU A 48 3.96 1.68 -8.38
C LEU A 48 5.43 2.07 -8.53
N LYS A 49 6.14 2.19 -7.40
CA LYS A 49 7.54 2.59 -7.33
C LYS A 49 8.35 1.56 -6.56
N GLU A 50 9.53 1.21 -7.06
CA GLU A 50 10.44 0.30 -6.35
C GLU A 50 11.12 0.99 -5.16
N HIS A 51 11.27 2.31 -5.21
CA HIS A 51 11.84 3.13 -4.15
C HIS A 51 11.18 4.52 -4.10
N GLU A 52 11.41 5.28 -3.03
CA GLU A 52 10.72 6.56 -2.79
C GLU A 52 10.88 7.57 -3.94
N ASN A 53 12.08 7.65 -4.51
CA ASN A 53 12.43 8.58 -5.58
C ASN A 53 12.55 7.91 -6.95
N ASP A 54 11.80 6.83 -7.18
CA ASP A 54 11.78 6.12 -8.47
C ASP A 54 11.44 7.08 -9.62
N GLU A 55 12.38 7.23 -10.55
CA GLU A 55 12.27 8.10 -11.73
C GLU A 55 11.38 7.49 -12.83
N ASN A 56 11.15 6.17 -12.78
CA ASN A 56 10.36 5.44 -13.78
C ASN A 56 9.20 4.69 -13.10
N PRO A 57 8.25 5.41 -12.47
CA PRO A 57 7.09 4.81 -11.85
C PRO A 57 6.24 4.05 -12.87
N ARG A 58 5.71 2.89 -12.46
CA ARG A 58 4.83 2.07 -13.30
C ARG A 58 3.38 2.47 -13.04
N VAL A 59 2.71 2.98 -14.06
CA VAL A 59 1.31 3.43 -13.96
C VAL A 59 0.37 2.22 -14.01
N VAL A 60 -0.57 2.15 -13.08
CA VAL A 60 -1.63 1.13 -13.08
C VAL A 60 -2.66 1.46 -14.17
N PRO A 61 -2.93 0.57 -15.13
CA PRO A 61 -3.68 0.91 -16.35
C PRO A 61 -5.21 0.89 -16.18
N PHE A 62 -5.72 0.99 -14.95
CA PHE A 62 -7.16 0.98 -14.64
C PHE A 62 -7.42 1.69 -13.31
N ASN A 63 -8.68 2.08 -13.09
CA ASN A 63 -9.12 2.67 -11.83
C ASN A 63 -9.19 1.59 -10.74
N THR A 64 -8.45 1.77 -9.65
CA THR A 64 -8.47 0.86 -8.48
C THR A 64 -9.46 1.29 -7.40
N CYS A 65 -10.24 2.35 -7.65
CA CYS A 65 -11.12 2.96 -6.68
C CYS A 65 -12.60 2.60 -6.91
N THR A 66 -13.28 2.20 -5.83
CA THR A 66 -14.71 1.85 -5.81
C THR A 66 -15.42 2.58 -4.66
N ASP A 67 -16.68 2.96 -4.90
CA ASP A 67 -17.51 3.62 -3.89
C ASP A 67 -18.29 2.59 -3.05
N GLU A 68 -18.26 2.77 -1.73
CA GLU A 68 -18.94 1.94 -0.75
C GLU A 68 -19.63 2.81 0.31
N THR A 69 -20.85 2.45 0.71
CA THR A 69 -21.52 3.10 1.84
C THR A 69 -21.28 2.30 3.11
N VAL A 70 -20.55 2.89 4.06
CA VAL A 70 -20.20 2.28 5.34
C VAL A 70 -20.82 3.11 6.45
N ASN A 71 -21.71 2.52 7.24
CA ASN A 71 -22.43 3.22 8.33
C ASN A 71 -23.16 4.50 7.89
N GLY A 72 -23.72 4.50 6.67
CA GLY A 72 -24.41 5.66 6.08
C GLY A 72 -23.49 6.73 5.50
N GLU A 73 -22.17 6.56 5.58
CA GLU A 73 -21.19 7.44 4.96
C GLU A 73 -20.68 6.83 3.65
N LEU A 74 -20.77 7.59 2.55
CA LEU A 74 -20.22 7.20 1.25
C LEU A 74 -18.71 7.44 1.23
N LYS A 75 -17.95 6.37 1.06
CA LYS A 75 -16.49 6.35 1.00
C LYS A 75 -16.03 5.81 -0.36
N THR A 76 -14.96 6.39 -0.90
CA THR A 76 -14.24 5.79 -2.04
C THR A 76 -13.04 5.04 -1.50
N TYR A 77 -12.96 3.74 -1.78
CA TYR A 77 -11.86 2.86 -1.43
C TYR A 77 -10.99 2.60 -2.66
N CYS A 78 -9.72 3.01 -2.61
CA CYS A 78 -8.73 2.71 -3.64
C CYS A 78 -7.83 1.57 -3.19
N ASP A 79 -7.82 0.46 -3.91
CA ASP A 79 -6.82 -0.60 -3.72
C ASP A 79 -5.43 -0.03 -4.06
N ILE A 80 -4.48 -0.14 -3.12
CA ILE A 80 -3.12 0.39 -3.28
C ILE A 80 -2.15 -0.65 -3.87
N LEU A 81 -2.63 -1.86 -4.17
CA LEU A 81 -1.90 -2.97 -4.76
C LEU A 81 -0.67 -3.37 -3.93
N CYS A 82 -0.91 -3.69 -2.67
CA CYS A 82 0.08 -4.23 -1.75
C CYS A 82 -0.35 -5.60 -1.18
N PRO A 83 -0.64 -6.59 -2.04
CA PRO A 83 -1.06 -7.91 -1.60
C PRO A 83 0.09 -8.61 -0.86
N GLY A 84 -0.20 -9.19 0.29
CA GLY A 84 0.77 -9.85 1.15
C GLY A 84 1.70 -8.91 1.92
N ALA A 85 1.45 -7.59 1.91
CA ALA A 85 2.21 -6.67 2.76
C ALA A 85 1.90 -6.94 4.25
N ASP A 86 2.93 -6.91 5.09
CA ASP A 86 2.78 -7.01 6.54
C ASP A 86 2.17 -5.73 7.10
N THR A 87 2.61 -4.58 6.56
CA THR A 87 2.09 -3.26 6.90
C THR A 87 2.16 -2.29 5.72
N ALA A 88 1.31 -1.28 5.75
CA ALA A 88 1.36 -0.13 4.85
C ALA A 88 1.14 1.17 5.64
N TYR A 89 1.90 2.20 5.29
CA TYR A 89 1.83 3.50 5.97
C TYR A 89 1.92 4.66 4.99
N ARG A 90 1.12 5.68 5.27
CA ARG A 90 1.18 6.95 4.56
C ARG A 90 2.46 7.68 4.98
N ILE A 91 3.36 7.87 4.01
CA ILE A 91 4.59 8.65 4.16
C ILE A 91 4.25 10.14 4.15
N THR A 92 3.66 10.60 3.06
CA THR A 92 3.30 12.01 2.89
C THR A 92 1.98 12.16 2.14
N ARG A 93 1.45 13.37 2.23
CA ARG A 93 0.30 13.85 1.47
C ARG A 93 0.71 15.14 0.78
N TRP A 94 0.21 15.34 -0.43
CA TRP A 94 0.35 16.58 -1.16
C TRP A 94 -1.03 17.16 -1.55
N PRO A 95 -1.32 18.43 -1.24
CA PRO A 95 -0.55 19.32 -0.39
C PRO A 95 -0.50 18.81 1.07
N GLN A 96 0.58 19.13 1.78
CA GLN A 96 0.75 18.72 3.18
C GLN A 96 -0.34 19.29 4.08
N GLN A 97 -0.82 20.51 3.81
CA GLN A 97 -1.97 21.12 4.47
C GLN A 97 -3.14 21.16 3.49
N HIS A 98 -4.11 20.27 3.68
CA HIS A 98 -5.33 20.22 2.88
C HIS A 98 -6.53 20.61 3.75
N LYS A 99 -7.47 21.39 3.21
CA LYS A 99 -8.58 21.97 3.99
C LYS A 99 -9.66 20.96 4.39
N THR A 100 -9.78 19.86 3.63
CA THR A 100 -10.86 18.87 3.79
C THR A 100 -10.35 17.46 4.07
N CYS A 101 -9.04 17.22 3.86
CA CYS A 101 -8.46 15.89 3.99
C CYS A 101 -7.68 15.79 5.29
N PHE A 102 -8.12 14.94 6.21
CA PHE A 102 -7.57 14.77 7.55
C PHE A 102 -7.42 13.28 7.85
N THR A 103 -6.22 12.89 8.28
CA THR A 103 -5.89 11.48 8.56
C THR A 103 -6.83 10.92 9.62
N HIS A 104 -7.28 9.69 9.46
CA HIS A 104 -8.20 8.97 10.35
C HIS A 104 -9.64 9.50 10.37
N THR A 105 -9.89 10.71 9.87
CA THR A 105 -11.23 11.31 9.80
C THR A 105 -11.82 11.17 8.41
N THR A 106 -11.18 11.79 7.40
CA THR A 106 -11.70 11.83 6.02
C THR A 106 -10.85 11.02 5.04
N TYR A 107 -9.75 10.44 5.50
CA TYR A 107 -9.07 9.36 4.80
C TYR A 107 -8.29 8.45 5.76
N ARG A 108 -8.09 7.19 5.38
CA ARG A 108 -7.22 6.27 6.13
C ARG A 108 -6.78 5.09 5.26
N LEU A 109 -5.65 4.48 5.64
CA LEU A 109 -5.32 3.13 5.22
C LEU A 109 -6.09 2.11 6.04
N GLU A 110 -6.65 1.13 5.36
CA GLU A 110 -7.42 0.03 5.93
C GLU A 110 -6.92 -1.27 5.33
N ARG A 111 -6.58 -2.23 6.18
CA ARG A 111 -6.26 -3.59 5.74
C ARG A 111 -7.57 -4.33 5.49
N ARG A 112 -7.68 -4.95 4.32
CA ARG A 112 -8.77 -5.88 3.99
C ARG A 112 -8.12 -7.14 3.45
N GLU A 113 -8.35 -8.25 4.14
CA GLU A 113 -7.72 -9.53 3.83
C GLU A 113 -6.17 -9.44 3.77
N ASP A 114 -5.59 -9.74 2.62
CA ASP A 114 -4.14 -9.70 2.36
C ASP A 114 -3.67 -8.37 1.77
N ASN A 115 -4.55 -7.39 1.59
CA ASN A 115 -4.24 -6.15 0.88
C ASN A 115 -4.62 -4.91 1.70
N PHE A 116 -4.26 -3.74 1.18
CA PHE A 116 -4.50 -2.44 1.80
C PHE A 116 -5.27 -1.54 0.85
N TYR A 117 -6.17 -0.75 1.43
CA TYR A 117 -7.00 0.21 0.73
C TYR A 117 -6.80 1.58 1.36
N LEU A 118 -6.69 2.60 0.52
CA LEU A 118 -6.83 3.98 0.94
C LEU A 118 -8.28 4.38 0.74
N TRP A 119 -9.02 4.65 1.81
CA TRP A 119 -10.35 5.23 1.68
C TRP A 119 -10.35 6.73 1.89
N ARG A 120 -11.29 7.40 1.22
CA ARG A 120 -11.58 8.84 1.33
C ARG A 120 -13.08 9.07 1.49
N SER A 121 -13.46 10.09 2.26
CA SER A 121 -14.86 10.43 2.51
C SER A 121 -15.11 11.93 2.57
N GLY A 122 -16.39 12.32 2.59
CA GLY A 122 -16.82 13.73 2.57
C GLY A 122 -16.21 14.52 1.40
N ASP A 123 -15.92 15.80 1.63
CA ASP A 123 -15.30 16.67 0.63
C ASP A 123 -13.89 16.21 0.24
N CYS A 124 -13.22 15.42 1.10
CA CYS A 124 -11.94 14.84 0.73
C CYS A 124 -12.07 13.88 -0.45
N ARG A 125 -13.26 13.30 -0.70
CA ARG A 125 -13.53 12.33 -1.79
C ARG A 125 -13.55 12.95 -3.19
N SER A 126 -13.84 14.25 -3.30
CA SER A 126 -13.83 15.00 -4.57
C SER A 126 -12.61 15.90 -4.74
N SER A 127 -11.81 16.10 -3.69
CA SER A 127 -10.67 17.01 -3.71
C SER A 127 -9.49 16.56 -4.60
N THR A 128 -8.70 17.53 -5.07
CA THR A 128 -7.38 17.28 -5.68
C THR A 128 -6.34 17.01 -4.59
N ILE A 129 -5.76 15.81 -4.57
CA ILE A 129 -4.86 15.35 -3.50
C ILE A 129 -3.94 14.21 -3.96
N GLY A 130 -2.72 14.20 -3.45
CA GLY A 130 -1.74 13.13 -3.63
C GLY A 130 -1.38 12.44 -2.32
N PHE A 131 -1.09 11.13 -2.38
CA PHE A 131 -0.60 10.34 -1.25
C PHE A 131 0.61 9.51 -1.67
N THR A 132 1.66 9.54 -0.84
CA THR A 132 2.77 8.60 -0.94
C THR A 132 2.63 7.59 0.19
N ILE A 133 2.58 6.32 -0.16
CA ILE A 133 2.41 5.21 0.79
C ILE A 133 3.56 4.24 0.59
N ARG A 134 4.10 3.69 1.69
CA ARG A 134 5.08 2.61 1.65
C ARG A 134 4.39 1.32 2.09
N CYS A 135 4.67 0.25 1.36
CA CYS A 135 4.27 -1.11 1.68
C CYS A 135 5.50 -1.91 2.07
N GLU A 136 5.37 -2.68 3.15
CA GLU A 136 6.46 -3.45 3.74
C GLU A 136 6.12 -4.92 3.72
N PHE A 137 7.05 -5.72 3.21
CA PHE A 137 6.89 -7.15 3.00
C PHE A 137 8.02 -7.90 3.72
N LYS A 138 7.68 -9.01 4.38
CA LYS A 138 8.63 -9.90 5.08
C LYS A 138 9.22 -11.00 4.18
N SER A 139 9.08 -10.85 2.87
CA SER A 139 9.67 -11.73 1.85
C SER A 139 10.74 -10.98 1.06
N PRO A 140 11.58 -11.68 0.27
CA PRO A 140 12.40 -11.06 -0.76
C PRO A 140 11.55 -10.36 -1.82
N ARG A 141 12.12 -9.36 -2.50
CA ARG A 141 11.45 -8.66 -3.60
C ARG A 141 11.08 -9.60 -4.76
N ASP A 142 11.89 -10.63 -5.00
CA ASP A 142 11.69 -11.60 -6.10
C ASP A 142 10.46 -12.50 -5.89
N ASP A 143 9.99 -12.64 -4.64
CA ASP A 143 8.77 -13.40 -4.31
C ASP A 143 7.49 -12.57 -4.55
N PHE A 144 7.63 -11.25 -4.73
CA PHE A 144 6.49 -10.39 -5.01
C PHE A 144 6.06 -10.51 -6.48
N LEU A 145 4.75 -10.45 -6.70
CA LEU A 145 4.13 -10.62 -8.02
C LEU A 145 4.75 -9.73 -9.10
N SER A 146 4.83 -10.27 -10.32
CA SER A 146 5.07 -9.44 -11.51
C SER A 146 3.91 -8.49 -11.76
N ASP A 147 4.14 -7.40 -12.48
CA ASP A 147 3.07 -6.42 -12.79
C ASP A 147 1.90 -7.05 -13.54
N GLN A 148 2.20 -7.96 -14.47
CA GLN A 148 1.17 -8.66 -15.22
C GLN A 148 0.26 -9.47 -14.29
N GLU A 149 0.84 -10.15 -13.30
CA GLU A 149 0.09 -10.94 -12.34
C GLU A 149 -0.66 -10.07 -11.33
N LEU A 150 0.00 -9.04 -10.80
CA LEU A 150 -0.59 -8.07 -9.88
C LEU A 150 -1.82 -7.42 -10.50
N PHE A 151 -1.71 -6.92 -11.72
CA PHE A 151 -2.81 -6.28 -12.43
C PHE A 151 -3.93 -7.25 -12.82
N ARG A 152 -3.58 -8.51 -13.12
CA ARG A 152 -4.58 -9.56 -13.38
C ARG A 152 -5.40 -9.88 -12.12
N VAL A 153 -4.76 -9.94 -10.95
CA VAL A 153 -5.45 -10.21 -9.68
C VAL A 153 -6.35 -9.03 -9.31
N ALA A 154 -5.82 -7.80 -9.37
CA ALA A 154 -6.57 -6.59 -9.03
C ALA A 154 -7.84 -6.40 -9.87
N ARG A 155 -7.77 -6.64 -11.18
CA ARG A 155 -8.95 -6.54 -12.08
C ARG A 155 -10.06 -7.55 -11.79
N ARG A 156 -9.78 -8.64 -11.06
CA ARG A 156 -10.82 -9.61 -10.68
C ARG A 156 -11.61 -9.16 -9.45
N LEU A 157 -11.07 -8.19 -8.70
CA LEU A 157 -11.64 -7.68 -7.46
C LEU A 157 -12.43 -6.38 -7.66
N THR A 158 -12.26 -5.72 -8.82
CA THR A 158 -12.99 -4.52 -9.28
C THR A 158 -14.02 -4.89 -10.35
#